data_AF-A0A7C6K115-F1
#
_entry.id   AF-A0A7C6K115-F1
#
_cell.length_a   1.000
_cell.length_b   1.000
_cell.length_c   1.000
_cell.angle_alpha   90.00
_cell.angle_beta   90.00
_cell.angle_gamma   90.00
#
_symmetry.space_group_name_H-M   'P 1'
#
loop_
_entity.id
_entity.type
_entity.pdbx_description
1 polymer ?
#
loop_
_entity_poly.entity_id
_entity_poly.type
_entity_poly.pdbx_seq_one_letter_code
_entity_poly.pdbx_strand_id
1 'polypeptide(L)' 'MTGIEADVGEIKESIRVLTEKIDDLLHERETLAMMKLSRRSLSASLSEEPDLHTVRDARAVYR' A
#
# COMPACT_ATOMS: atom_id res chain seq x y z
N MET A 1 28.42 -3.19 -37.05
CA MET A 1 27.65 -3.86 -36.00
C MET A 1 26.64 -4.76 -36.69
N THR A 2 26.70 -6.05 -36.41
CA THR A 2 25.84 -7.06 -37.03
C THR A 2 24.45 -7.01 -36.39
N GLY A 3 23.37 -7.29 -37.13
CA GLY A 3 21.99 -7.15 -36.62
C GLY A 3 21.74 -7.89 -35.29
N ILE A 4 22.42 -9.02 -35.08
CA ILE A 4 22.36 -9.80 -33.84
C ILE A 4 22.83 -9.00 -32.61
N GLU A 5 23.87 -8.16 -32.75
CA GLU A 5 24.37 -7.34 -31.64
C GLU A 5 23.35 -6.26 -31.24
N ALA A 6 22.62 -5.72 -32.22
CA ALA A 6 21.55 -4.75 -31.98
C ALA A 6 20.36 -5.42 -31.26
N ASP A 7 19.90 -6.57 -31.75
CA ASP A 7 18.79 -7.32 -31.15
C ASP A 7 19.10 -7.72 -29.70
N VAL A 8 20.32 -8.20 -29.43
CA VAL A 8 20.76 -8.53 -28.06
C VAL A 8 20.79 -7.28 -27.17
N GLY A 9 21.14 -6.12 -27.72
CA GLY A 9 21.09 -4.84 -27.01
C GLY A 9 19.66 -4.45 -26.60
N GLU A 10 18.71 -4.55 -27.53
CA GLU A 10 17.30 -4.25 -27.28
C GLU A 10 16.66 -5.20 -26.28
N ILE A 11 16.99 -6.50 -26.34
CA ILE A 11 16.53 -7.49 -25.38
C ILE A 11 17.04 -7.16 -23.97
N LYS A 12 18.33 -6.80 -23.84
CA LYS A 12 18.91 -6.43 -22.55
C LYS A 12 18.23 -5.21 -21.95
N GLU A 13 17.96 -4.19 -22.77
CA GLU A 13 17.26 -2.99 -22.31
C GLU A 13 15.82 -3.30 -21.88
N SER A 14 15.12 -4.14 -22.65
CA SER A 14 13.77 -4.60 -22.29
C SER A 14 13.76 -5.36 -20.96
N ILE A 15 14.76 -6.22 -20.72
CA ILE A 15 14.91 -6.95 -19.44
C ILE A 15 15.21 -5.98 -18.29
N ARG A 16 16.03 -4.96 -18.51
CA ARG A 16 16.34 -3.94 -17.50
C ARG A 16 15.06 -3.21 -17.07
N VAL A 17 14.29 -2.73 -18.04
CA VAL A 17 13.01 -2.04 -17.79
C VAL A 17 11.99 -2.96 -17.10
N LEU A 18 11.94 -4.23 -17.47
CA LEU A 18 11.07 -5.20 -16.79
C LEU A 18 11.49 -5.43 -15.34
N THR A 19 12.79 -5.50 -15.07
CA THR A 19 13.32 -5.66 -13.71
C THR A 19 12.92 -4.48 -12.83
N GLU A 20 13.12 -3.25 -13.32
CA GLU A 20 12.74 -2.04 -12.58
C GLU A 20 11.25 -2.00 -12.24
N LYS A 21 10.37 -2.37 -13.18
CA LYS A 21 8.93 -2.46 -12.94
C LYS A 21 8.54 -3.53 -11.94
N ILE A 22 9.28 -4.65 -11.89
CA ILE A 22 9.04 -5.71 -10.90
C ILE A 22 9.40 -5.20 -9.51
N ASP A 23 10.49 -4.46 -9.37
CA ASP A 23 10.91 -3.87 -8.09
C ASP A 23 9.85 -2.88 -7.57
N ASP A 24 9.31 -2.02 -8.45
CA ASP A 24 8.23 -1.10 -8.11
C ASP A 24 6.98 -1.85 -7.62
N LEU A 25 6.57 -2.90 -8.33
CA LEU A 25 5.40 -3.72 -7.96
C LEU A 25 5.61 -4.45 -6.63
N LEU A 26 6.83 -4.90 -6.34
CA LEU A 26 7.16 -5.52 -5.06
C LEU A 26 7.02 -4.50 -3.92
N HIS A 27 7.51 -3.28 -4.11
CA HIS A 27 7.39 -2.22 -3.12
C HIS A 27 5.93 -1.82 -2.84
N GLU A 28 5.12 -1.67 -3.90
CA GLU A 28 3.69 -1.39 -3.76
C GLU A 28 2.96 -2.52 -3.00
N ARG A 29 3.30 -3.77 -3.31
CA ARG A 29 2.72 -4.95 -2.63
C ARG A 29 3.04 -4.94 -1.13
N GLU A 30 4.27 -4.63 -0.75
CA GLU A 30 4.67 -4.53 0.66
C GLU A 30 3.91 -3.41 1.38
N THR A 31 3.79 -2.25 0.75
CA THR A 31 3.02 -1.12 1.28
C THR A 31 1.56 -1.52 1.51
N LEU A 32 0.92 -2.17 0.53
CA LEU A 32 -0.46 -2.64 0.66
C LEU A 32 -0.62 -3.71 1.75
N ALA A 33 0.36 -4.60 1.91
CA ALA A 33 0.36 -5.60 2.98
C ALA A 33 0.40 -4.92 4.35
N MET A 34 1.29 -3.95 4.54
CA MET A 34 1.38 -3.15 5.77
C MET A 34 0.08 -2.40 6.05
N MET A 35 -0.51 -1.74 5.05
CA MET A 35 -1.79 -1.04 5.21
C MET A 35 -2.91 -1.98 5.66
N LYS A 36 -3.00 -3.19 5.07
CA LYS A 36 -4.01 -4.19 5.45
C LYS A 36 -3.81 -4.68 6.89
N LEU A 37 -2.56 -4.91 7.30
CA LEU A 37 -2.23 -5.32 8.66
C LEU A 37 -2.59 -4.24 9.68
N SER A 38 -2.18 -3.00 9.42
CA SER A 38 -2.49 -1.84 10.27
C SER A 38 -4.01 -1.64 10.41
N ARG A 39 -4.75 -1.74 9.31
CA ARG A 39 -6.22 -1.65 9.33
C ARG A 39 -6.83 -2.74 10.20
N ARG A 40 -6.38 -3.99 10.07
CA ARG A 40 -6.88 -5.10 10.89
C ARG A 40 -6.59 -4.88 12.38
N SER A 41 -5.37 -4.47 12.70
CA SER A 41 -4.97 -4.15 14.07
C SER A 41 -5.84 -3.04 14.65
N LEU A 42 -5.98 -1.92 13.94
CA LEU A 42 -6.77 -0.78 14.39
C LEU A 42 -8.24 -1.15 14.56
N SER A 43 -8.82 -1.93 13.64
CA SER A 43 -10.21 -2.38 13.76
C SER A 43 -10.43 -3.27 14.98
N ALA A 44 -9.46 -4.12 15.32
CA ALA A 44 -9.55 -4.96 16.51
C ALA A 44 -9.48 -4.09 17.78
N SER A 45 -8.51 -3.18 17.86
CA SER A 45 -8.38 -2.26 19.00
C SER A 45 -9.63 -1.39 19.21
N LEU A 46 -10.16 -0.77 18.16
CA LEU A 46 -11.36 0.08 18.24
C LEU A 46 -12.62 -0.73 18.58
N SER A 47 -12.68 -2.02 18.24
CA SER A 47 -13.84 -2.86 18.58
C SER A 47 -13.91 -3.21 20.07
N GLU A 48 -12.80 -3.13 20.78
CA GLU A 48 -12.71 -3.39 22.22
C GLU A 48 -12.86 -2.11 23.06
N GLU A 49 -12.84 -0.93 22.44
CA GLU A 49 -13.00 0.34 23.13
C GLU A 49 -14.48 0.62 23.47
N PRO A 50 -14.81 0.93 24.73
CA PRO A 50 -16.16 1.33 25.10
C PRO A 50 -16.50 2.68 24.47
N ASP A 51 -17.75 2.84 24.03
CA ASP A 51 -18.22 4.10 23.45
C ASP A 51 -18.18 5.22 24.52
N LEU A 52 -17.19 6.10 24.42
CA LEU A 52 -16.89 7.12 25.44
C LEU A 52 -17.93 8.25 25.45
N HIS A 53 -18.69 8.43 24.37
CA HIS A 53 -19.65 9.51 24.21
C HIS A 53 -20.96 9.03 23.60
N THR A 54 -22.02 9.08 24.39
CA THR A 54 -23.37 8.80 23.93
C THR A 54 -24.09 10.08 23.48
N VAL A 55 -25.13 9.94 22.66
CA VAL A 55 -26.01 11.06 22.26
C VAL A 55 -26.60 11.81 23.47
N ARG A 56 -26.65 11.15 24.64
CA ARG A 56 -27.07 11.77 25.90
C ARG A 56 -26.05 12.79 26.42
N ASP A 57 -24.77 12.58 26.16
CA ASP A 57 -23.68 13.49 26.55
C ASP A 57 -23.64 14.74 25.65
N ALA A 58 -24.18 14.64 24.43
CA ALA A 58 -24.30 15.75 23.49
C ALA A 58 -25.35 16.80 23.90
N ARG A 59 -26.09 16.59 25.01
CA ARG A 59 -27.06 17.55 25.54
C ARG A 59 -26.36 18.68 26.31
N ALA A 60 -25.36 19.30 25.70
CA ALA A 60 -24.80 20.55 26.18
C ALA A 60 -25.88 21.63 26.03
N VAL A 61 -26.40 22.10 27.17
CA VAL A 61 -27.31 23.25 27.23
C VAL A 61 -26.49 24.48 26.88
N TYR A 62 -26.62 24.97 25.65
CA TYR A 62 -26.18 26.32 25.31
C TYR A 62 -27.01 27.30 26.16
N ARG A 63 -26.31 28.11 26.96
CA ARG A 63 -26.87 29.10 27.87
C ARG A 63 -26.64 30.50 27.31
#